data_AF-A0AA41UWZ8-F1
#
_entry.id   AF-A0AA41UWZ8-F1
#
_cell.length_a   1.000
_cell.length_b   1.000
_cell.length_c   1.000
_cell.angle_alpha   90.00
_cell.angle_beta   90.00
_cell.angle_gamma   90.00
#
_symmetry.space_group_name_H-M   'P 1'
#
loop_
_entity.id
_entity.type
_entity.pdbx_description
1 polymer ?
#
loop_
_entity_poly.entity_id
_entity_poly.type
_entity_poly.pdbx_seq_one_letter_code
_entity_poly.pdbx_strand_id
1 'polypeptide(L)'
;EMFESLRKCDELANRQFLDTASLDEKDLEYLEAACLLHNIGLFIGKKGYHKHSYHIIKNGQHLHGYSTEEVELIALLVKHHRKKFPKSTQGSLEGFQKE
;
A
#
# COMPACT_ATOMS: atom_id res chain seq x y z
N GLU A 1 -17.22 -9.06 -4.65
CA GLU A 1 -17.74 -9.53 -3.34
C GLU A 1 -16.77 -9.42 -2.15
N MET A 2 -15.43 -9.37 -2.30
CA MET A 2 -14.55 -9.07 -1.15
C MET A 2 -14.16 -7.58 -1.03
N PHE A 3 -14.17 -6.85 -2.15
CA PHE A 3 -13.73 -5.44 -2.23
C PHE A 3 -14.79 -4.45 -2.73
N GLU A 4 -16.04 -4.90 -2.85
CA GLU A 4 -17.21 -4.01 -3.03
C GLU A 4 -17.20 -2.87 -1.98
N SER A 5 -16.82 -3.19 -0.75
CA SER A 5 -16.68 -2.22 0.34
C SER A 5 -15.57 -1.18 0.10
N LEU A 6 -14.46 -1.54 -0.56
CA LEU A 6 -13.36 -0.60 -0.84
C LEU A 6 -13.73 0.34 -1.98
N ARG A 7 -14.36 -0.20 -3.03
CA ARG A 7 -14.92 0.58 -4.15
C ARG A 7 -16.05 1.50 -3.67
N LYS A 8 -16.87 1.06 -2.72
CA LYS A 8 -17.87 1.88 -2.05
C LYS A 8 -17.26 2.92 -1.10
N CYS A 9 -16.10 2.64 -0.51
CA CYS A 9 -15.34 3.63 0.26
C CYS A 9 -14.78 4.74 -0.63
N ASP A 10 -14.40 4.46 -1.87
CA ASP A 10 -14.04 5.49 -2.85
C ASP A 10 -15.24 6.40 -3.18
N GLU A 11 -16.41 5.80 -3.46
CA GLU A 11 -17.65 6.56 -3.66
C GLU A 11 -18.07 7.40 -2.43
N LEU A 12 -17.79 6.92 -1.22
CA LEU A 12 -18.11 7.62 0.04
C LEU A 12 -17.04 8.66 0.43
N ALA A 13 -15.75 8.40 0.17
CA ALA A 13 -14.65 9.34 0.38
C ALA A 13 -14.84 10.56 -0.53
N ASN A 14 -15.25 10.34 -1.78
CA ASN A 14 -15.61 11.38 -2.74
C ASN A 14 -16.84 12.22 -2.29
N ARG A 15 -17.67 11.72 -1.36
CA ARG A 15 -18.88 12.42 -0.89
C ARG A 15 -18.71 13.18 0.42
N GLN A 16 -17.73 12.85 1.25
CA GLN A 16 -17.67 13.35 2.63
C GLN A 16 -16.36 14.05 3.01
N PHE A 17 -15.32 13.96 2.17
CA PHE A 17 -14.04 14.60 2.43
C PHE A 17 -13.67 15.52 1.27
N LEU A 18 -13.74 16.83 1.54
CA LEU A 18 -13.22 17.87 0.66
C LEU A 18 -11.71 17.61 0.49
N ASP A 19 -11.26 17.48 -0.76
CA ASP A 19 -9.85 17.42 -1.20
C ASP A 19 -9.14 16.04 -1.24
N THR A 20 -9.88 14.93 -1.37
CA THR A 20 -9.25 13.64 -1.72
C THR A 20 -8.93 13.60 -3.21
N ALA A 21 -7.65 13.43 -3.57
CA ALA A 21 -7.23 13.15 -4.94
C ALA A 21 -8.02 11.94 -5.49
N SER A 22 -8.56 12.07 -6.70
CA SER A 22 -9.22 10.95 -7.38
C SER A 22 -8.23 9.81 -7.54
N LEU A 23 -8.51 8.67 -6.92
CA LEU A 23 -7.73 7.45 -7.12
C LEU A 23 -8.15 6.83 -8.45
N ASP A 24 -7.18 6.45 -9.27
CA ASP A 24 -7.49 5.70 -10.48
C ASP A 24 -7.65 4.19 -10.20
N GLU A 25 -7.97 3.40 -11.22
CA GLU A 25 -8.16 1.96 -11.07
C GLU A 25 -6.88 1.25 -10.60
N LYS A 26 -5.72 1.77 -10.98
CA LYS A 26 -4.40 1.23 -10.63
C LYS A 26 -4.06 1.52 -9.17
N ASP A 27 -4.38 2.71 -8.67
CA ASP A 27 -4.26 3.07 -7.26
C ASP A 27 -5.10 2.15 -6.37
N LEU A 28 -6.33 1.86 -6.79
CA LEU A 28 -7.21 0.92 -6.09
C LEU A 28 -6.64 -0.50 -6.10
N GLU A 29 -6.06 -0.93 -7.22
CA GLU A 29 -5.40 -2.23 -7.35
C GLU A 29 -4.21 -2.35 -6.37
N TYR A 30 -3.37 -1.32 -6.25
CA TYR A 30 -2.27 -1.32 -5.28
C TYR A 30 -2.74 -1.36 -3.83
N LEU A 31 -3.81 -0.64 -3.52
CA LEU A 31 -4.44 -0.68 -2.20
C LEU A 31 -4.99 -2.06 -1.88
N GLU A 32 -5.64 -2.71 -2.85
CA GLU A 32 -6.15 -4.08 -2.72
C GLU A 32 -5.01 -5.07 -2.44
N ALA A 33 -3.94 -5.01 -3.23
CA ALA A 33 -2.75 -5.84 -3.02
C ALA A 33 -2.14 -5.61 -1.63
N ALA A 34 -2.01 -4.35 -1.19
CA ALA A 34 -1.49 -4.02 0.13
C ALA A 34 -2.38 -4.55 1.26
N CYS A 35 -3.71 -4.42 1.13
CA CYS A 35 -4.68 -4.96 2.06
C CYS A 35 -4.61 -6.49 2.16
N LEU A 36 -4.38 -7.20 1.05
CA LEU A 36 -4.20 -8.66 1.08
C LEU A 36 -2.90 -9.08 1.75
N LEU A 37 -1.82 -8.31 1.55
CA LEU A 37 -0.47 -8.72 1.93
C LEU A 37 0.00 -8.18 3.30
N HIS A 38 -0.74 -7.25 3.93
CA HIS A 38 -0.25 -6.51 5.10
C HIS A 38 0.27 -7.38 6.27
N ASN A 39 -0.30 -8.58 6.42
CA ASN A 39 0.02 -9.50 7.51
C ASN A 39 0.99 -10.63 7.15
N ILE A 40 1.50 -10.71 5.91
CA ILE A 40 2.36 -11.82 5.49
C ILE A 40 3.61 -11.97 6.38
N GLY A 41 4.19 -10.87 6.88
CA GLY A 41 5.32 -10.88 7.80
C GLY A 41 5.05 -11.50 9.17
N LEU A 42 3.81 -11.87 9.50
CA LEU A 42 3.49 -12.56 10.76
C LEU A 42 4.13 -13.95 10.85
N PHE A 43 4.43 -14.60 9.72
CA PHE A 43 5.13 -15.90 9.74
C PHE A 43 6.55 -15.78 10.30
N ILE A 44 7.21 -14.62 10.14
CA ILE A 44 8.54 -14.34 10.71
C ILE A 44 8.42 -14.00 12.20
N GLY A 45 7.40 -13.23 12.57
CA GLY A 45 7.10 -12.93 13.96
C GLY A 45 6.19 -11.73 14.17
N LYS A 46 5.50 -11.71 15.33
CA LYS A 46 4.54 -10.65 15.69
C LYS A 46 5.19 -9.28 15.87
N LYS A 47 6.41 -9.24 16.43
CA LYS A 47 7.12 -7.98 16.67
C LYS A 47 7.67 -7.46 15.34
N GLY A 48 7.12 -6.35 14.87
CA GLY A 48 7.65 -5.73 13.66
C GLY A 48 7.11 -6.30 12.35
N TYR A 49 6.04 -7.12 12.36
CA TYR A 49 5.56 -7.83 11.17
C TYR A 49 5.37 -6.95 9.92
N HIS A 50 4.81 -5.74 10.02
CA HIS A 50 4.76 -4.75 8.93
C HIS A 50 6.09 -4.51 8.20
N LYS A 51 7.23 -4.50 8.90
CA LYS A 51 8.57 -4.40 8.30
C LYS A 51 8.98 -5.69 7.60
N HIS A 52 8.63 -6.83 8.20
CA HIS A 52 8.86 -8.13 7.58
C HIS A 52 8.03 -8.28 6.31
N SER A 53 6.74 -7.91 6.34
CA SER A 53 5.85 -7.88 5.19
C SER A 53 6.44 -7.01 4.07
N TYR A 54 6.95 -5.81 4.39
CA TYR A 54 7.68 -4.97 3.42
C TYR A 54 8.83 -5.72 2.73
N HIS A 55 9.72 -6.34 3.51
CA HIS A 55 10.87 -7.04 2.94
C HIS A 55 10.47 -8.25 2.10
N ILE A 56 9.42 -8.98 2.49
CA ILE A 56 8.90 -10.12 1.74
C ILE A 56 8.33 -9.66 0.40
N ILE A 57 7.51 -8.60 0.39
CA ILE A 57 6.89 -8.09 -0.85
C ILE A 57 7.96 -7.51 -1.78
N LYS A 58 8.83 -6.65 -1.25
CA LYS A 58 9.88 -5.97 -2.02
C LYS A 58 10.86 -6.96 -2.67
N ASN A 59 11.27 -7.99 -1.94
CA ASN A 59 12.34 -8.90 -2.40
C ASN A 59 11.83 -10.26 -2.90
N GLY A 60 10.54 -10.56 -2.75
CA GLY A 60 9.98 -11.89 -2.99
C GLY A 60 9.82 -12.25 -4.46
N GLN A 61 9.82 -11.28 -5.38
CA GLN A 61 9.63 -11.52 -6.83
C GLN A 61 8.35 -12.32 -7.17
N HIS A 62 7.33 -12.29 -6.29
CA HIS A 62 6.09 -13.07 -6.45
C HIS A 62 4.95 -12.26 -7.11
N LEU A 63 5.06 -10.94 -7.10
CA LEU A 63 4.08 -10.00 -7.66
C LEU A 63 4.29 -9.85 -9.17
N HIS A 64 4.03 -10.93 -9.91
CA HIS A 64 4.10 -10.92 -11.37
C HIS A 64 3.04 -9.98 -11.95
N GLY A 65 3.40 -9.22 -12.97
CA GLY A 65 2.53 -8.20 -13.57
C GLY A 65 2.70 -6.80 -13.00
N TYR A 66 3.46 -6.65 -11.91
CA TYR A 66 3.85 -5.36 -11.36
C TYR A 66 5.30 -4.99 -11.76
N SER A 67 5.54 -3.70 -11.99
CA SER A 67 6.89 -3.14 -12.12
C SER A 67 7.61 -3.12 -10.76
N THR A 68 8.93 -2.89 -10.78
CA THR A 68 9.72 -2.76 -9.55
C THR A 68 9.22 -1.62 -8.67
N GLU A 69 8.85 -0.51 -9.30
CA GLU A 69 8.33 0.69 -8.65
C GLU A 69 6.94 0.44 -8.04
N GLU A 70 6.09 -0.29 -8.76
CA GLU A 70 4.75 -0.69 -8.28
C GLU A 70 4.85 -1.65 -7.09
N VAL A 71 5.77 -2.62 -7.14
CA VAL A 71 6.06 -3.51 -6.01
C VAL A 71 6.57 -2.74 -4.80
N GLU A 72 7.46 -1.76 -4.99
CA GLU A 72 7.94 -0.90 -3.91
C GLU A 72 6.79 -0.08 -3.30
N LEU A 73 5.88 0.45 -4.12
CA LEU A 73 4.71 1.19 -3.66
C LEU A 73 3.83 0.32 -2.76
N ILE A 74 3.46 -0.88 -3.23
CA ILE A 74 2.66 -1.84 -2.46
C ILE A 74 3.38 -2.21 -1.16
N ALA A 75 4.69 -2.43 -1.20
CA ALA A 75 5.48 -2.73 -0.01
C ALA A 75 5.46 -1.56 0.99
N LEU A 76 5.58 -0.32 0.53
CA LEU A 76 5.54 0.88 1.38
C LEU A 76 4.16 1.08 2.02
N LEU A 77 3.08 0.88 1.27
CA LEU A 77 1.71 0.88 1.80
C LEU A 77 1.60 -0.14 2.96
N VAL A 78 2.10 -1.35 2.75
CA VAL A 78 2.15 -2.41 3.77
C VAL A 78 3.06 -2.04 4.96
N LYS A 79 4.20 -1.40 4.73
CA LYS A 79 5.12 -0.98 5.81
C LYS A 79 4.47 0.04 6.73
N HIS A 80 3.71 0.97 6.15
CA HIS A 80 3.18 2.15 6.84
C HIS A 80 1.71 2.04 7.26
N HIS A 81 1.01 0.92 6.98
CA HIS A 81 -0.38 0.70 7.40
C HIS A 81 -0.61 0.80 8.92
N ARG A 82 0.46 0.78 9.74
CA ARG A 82 0.37 0.92 11.20
C ARG A 82 1.57 1.65 11.79
N LYS A 83 1.39 2.12 13.02
CA LYS A 83 2.37 2.83 13.83
C LYS A 83 2.74 4.20 13.24
N LYS A 84 3.95 4.35 12.69
CA LYS A 84 4.47 5.63 12.24
C LYS A 84 4.07 5.85 10.79
N PHE A 85 3.16 6.79 10.57
CA PHE A 85 2.95 7.37 9.24
C PHE A 85 4.23 8.08 8.79
N PRO A 86 4.54 8.07 7.48
CA PRO A 86 5.64 8.86 6.95
C PRO A 86 5.40 10.33 7.29
N LYS A 87 6.41 10.97 7.90
CA LYS A 87 6.35 12.42 8.11
C LYS A 87 6.49 13.09 6.75
N SER A 88 5.65 14.07 6.46
CA SER A 88 5.59 14.85 5.20
C SER A 88 6.90 15.57 4.79
N THR A 89 8.03 15.36 5.48
CA THR A 89 9.24 16.18 5.33
C THR A 89 10.54 15.37 5.29
N GLN A 90 10.52 14.05 5.15
CA GLN A 90 11.79 13.31 5.04
C GLN A 90 11.69 12.11 4.09
N GLY A 91 12.28 12.25 2.89
CA GLY A 91 13.14 11.26 2.23
C GLY A 91 12.59 9.90 1.80
N SER A 92 11.55 9.35 2.46
CA SER A 92 11.05 7.99 2.20
C SER A 92 10.15 7.87 0.97
N LEU A 93 9.78 9.00 0.35
CA LEU A 93 9.01 9.05 -0.89
C LEU A 93 9.79 9.71 -2.04
N GLU A 94 11.06 10.10 -1.83
CA GLU A 94 11.88 10.77 -2.85
C GLU A 94 12.22 9.88 -4.06
N GLY A 95 11.87 8.60 -4.01
CA GLY A 95 12.03 7.65 -5.13
C GLY A 95 10.87 7.64 -6.15
N PHE A 96 9.75 8.30 -5.88
CA PHE A 96 8.66 8.42 -6.85
C PHE A 96 8.82 9.74 -7.61
N GLN A 97 9.68 9.73 -8.63
CA GLN A 97 9.66 10.77 -9.65
C GLN A 97 8.31 10.67 -10.37
N LYS A 98 7.50 11.73 -10.28
CA LYS A 98 6.36 11.95 -11.16
C LYS A 98 6.85 11.86 -12.61
N GLU A 99 6.26 10.97 -13.40
CA GLU A 99 6.06 11.25 -14.83
C GLU A 99 4.86 12.18 -15.01
#